data_AF-A0A350T405-F1
#
_entry.id   AF-A0A350T405-F1
#
_cell.length_a   1.000
_cell.length_b   1.000
_cell.length_c   1.000
_cell.angle_alpha   90.00
_cell.angle_beta   90.00
_cell.angle_gamma   90.00
#
_symmetry.space_group_name_H-M   'P 1'
#
loop_
_entity.id
_entity.type
_entity.pdbx_description
1 polymer ?
#
loop_
_entity_poly.entity_id
_entity_poly.type
_entity_poly.pdbx_seq_one_letter_code
_entity_poly.pdbx_strand_id
1 'polypeptide(L)'
;TAALVLIAAIPFVDRSPLGVGVLFTSDKGKKIVWFSAIFTVVVEFGLIMFDAYIGVTKSLQGKVPEIIYEKVIPVIVMIAFSLILVVLLQRIYRPTRRELIIGLFTGFVATYFFLTIMGTFFRGYGMALQLYWPWVDLQHAAHH
;
A
#
# COMPACT_ATOMS: atom_id res chain seq x y z
N THR A 1 -23.70 -7.27 8.41
CA THR A 1 -24.92 -6.96 7.62
C THR A 1 -25.19 -5.46 7.55
N ALA A 2 -25.26 -4.72 8.67
CA ALA A 2 -25.49 -3.25 8.65
C ALA A 2 -24.46 -2.45 7.82
N ALA A 3 -23.18 -2.81 7.87
CA ALA A 3 -22.14 -2.16 7.07
C ALA A 3 -22.35 -2.32 5.56
N LEU A 4 -22.88 -3.46 5.11
CA LEU A 4 -23.18 -3.70 3.68
C LEU A 4 -24.37 -2.87 3.21
N VAL A 5 -25.39 -2.70 4.06
CA VAL A 5 -26.55 -1.83 3.78
C VAL A 5 -26.12 -0.38 3.66
N LEU A 6 -25.23 0.08 4.54
CA LEU A 6 -24.67 1.45 4.47
C LEU A 6 -23.86 1.67 3.20
N ILE A 7 -23.06 0.68 2.75
CA ILE A 7 -22.32 0.76 1.49
C ILE A 7 -23.28 0.76 0.28
N ALA A 8 -24.32 -0.08 0.30
CA ALA A 8 -25.33 -0.12 -0.76
C ALA A 8 -26.17 1.16 -0.85
N ALA A 9 -26.27 1.93 0.25
CA ALA A 9 -26.98 3.20 0.30
C ALA A 9 -26.20 4.39 -0.31
N ILE A 10 -24.86 4.30 -0.41
CA ILE A 10 -23.98 5.35 -0.95
C ILE A 10 -24.45 5.91 -2.32
N PRO A 11 -24.76 5.09 -3.34
CA PRO A 11 -25.20 5.60 -4.65
C PRO A 11 -26.51 6.40 -4.61
N PHE A 12 -27.35 6.18 -3.59
CA PHE A 12 -28.61 6.91 -3.48
C PHE A 12 -28.43 8.31 -2.88
N VAL A 13 -27.37 8.51 -2.09
CA VAL A 13 -27.06 9.76 -1.39
C VAL A 13 -26.12 10.66 -2.21
N ASP A 14 -25.18 10.09 -2.96
CA ASP A 14 -24.27 10.87 -3.83
C ASP A 14 -24.67 10.78 -5.31
N ARG A 15 -25.54 11.69 -5.75
CA ARG A 15 -26.06 11.80 -7.13
C ARG A 15 -25.45 12.98 -7.90
N SER A 16 -24.13 13.14 -7.88
CA SER A 16 -23.46 14.22 -8.62
C SER A 16 -23.11 13.83 -10.08
N PRO A 17 -23.77 14.40 -11.11
CA PRO A 17 -23.51 14.09 -12.52
C PRO A 17 -22.32 14.86 -13.12
N LEU A 18 -21.49 15.54 -12.33
CA LEU A 18 -20.32 16.22 -12.89
C LEU A 18 -19.41 15.14 -13.51
N GLY A 19 -18.87 15.32 -14.72
CA GLY A 19 -17.77 14.50 -15.27
C GLY A 19 -17.96 12.97 -15.32
N VAL A 20 -19.18 12.47 -15.51
CA VAL A 20 -19.42 11.03 -15.75
C VAL A 20 -18.93 10.67 -17.16
N GLY A 21 -18.10 9.62 -17.27
CA GLY A 21 -17.82 8.98 -18.58
C GLY A 21 -16.39 9.07 -19.10
N VAL A 22 -15.45 9.75 -18.43
CA VAL A 22 -14.05 9.77 -18.90
C VAL A 22 -13.07 9.71 -17.72
N LEU A 23 -12.62 8.49 -17.41
CA LEU A 23 -11.51 8.21 -16.52
C LEU A 23 -10.25 8.84 -17.15
N PHE A 24 -9.55 9.74 -16.45
CA PHE A 24 -8.31 10.42 -16.92
C PHE A 24 -8.42 11.67 -17.84
N THR A 25 -9.52 12.45 -17.86
CA THR A 25 -9.59 13.69 -18.69
C THR A 25 -8.65 14.81 -18.30
N SER A 26 -8.45 15.01 -17.00
CA SER A 26 -7.63 16.10 -16.50
C SER A 26 -6.16 15.72 -16.61
N ASP A 27 -5.35 16.54 -17.28
CA ASP A 27 -3.87 16.40 -17.28
C ASP A 27 -3.31 16.33 -15.85
N LYS A 28 -4.01 16.93 -14.88
CA LYS A 28 -3.70 16.84 -13.46
C LYS A 28 -3.98 15.45 -12.88
N GLY A 29 -5.09 14.83 -13.25
CA GLY A 29 -5.46 13.48 -12.83
C GLY A 29 -4.41 12.43 -13.23
N LYS A 30 -3.88 12.51 -14.46
CA LYS A 30 -2.80 11.62 -14.92
C LYS A 30 -1.53 11.76 -14.08
N LYS A 31 -1.14 13.00 -13.75
CA LYS A 31 0.02 13.28 -12.88
C LYS A 31 -0.17 12.72 -11.47
N ILE A 32 -1.38 12.85 -10.93
CA ILE A 32 -1.73 12.32 -9.60
C ILE A 32 -1.64 10.80 -9.56
N VAL A 33 -2.09 10.11 -10.61
CA VAL A 33 -2.00 8.64 -10.71
C VAL A 33 -0.55 8.19 -10.74
N TRP A 34 0.27 8.75 -11.62
CA TRP A 34 1.70 8.41 -11.67
C TRP A 34 2.42 8.72 -10.36
N PHE A 35 2.15 9.89 -9.78
CA PHE A 35 2.73 10.26 -8.49
C PHE A 35 2.34 9.27 -7.39
N SER A 36 1.05 8.92 -7.29
CA SER A 36 0.55 8.01 -6.26
C SER A 36 1.13 6.60 -6.42
N ALA A 37 1.24 6.10 -7.66
CA ALA A 37 1.84 4.81 -7.95
C ALA A 37 3.33 4.78 -7.57
N ILE A 38 4.11 5.78 -8.02
CA ILE A 38 5.55 5.86 -7.73
C ILE A 38 5.79 6.03 -6.23
N PHE A 39 5.04 6.94 -5.58
CA PHE A 39 5.12 7.14 -4.14
C PHE A 39 4.91 5.82 -3.39
N THR A 40 3.85 5.08 -3.74
CA THR A 40 3.51 3.82 -3.07
C THR A 40 4.62 2.80 -3.24
N VAL A 41 5.10 2.59 -4.47
CA VAL A 41 6.19 1.64 -4.74
C VAL A 41 7.47 1.99 -3.98
N VAL A 42 7.85 3.27 -3.94
CA VAL A 42 9.05 3.72 -3.22
C VAL A 42 8.89 3.53 -1.72
N VAL A 43 7.72 3.87 -1.15
CA VAL A 43 7.44 3.70 0.27
C VAL A 43 7.47 2.21 0.65
N GLU A 44 6.79 1.36 -0.11
CA GLU A 44 6.74 -0.07 0.18
C GLU A 44 8.09 -0.73 0.04
N PHE A 45 8.83 -0.40 -1.02
CA PHE A 45 10.20 -0.87 -1.17
C PHE A 45 11.06 -0.47 0.05
N GLY A 46 10.96 0.80 0.47
CA GLY A 46 11.66 1.30 1.66
C GLY A 46 11.27 0.57 2.95
N LEU A 47 9.97 0.28 3.13
CA LEU A 47 9.48 -0.46 4.30
C LEU A 47 9.94 -1.92 4.30
N ILE A 48 9.94 -2.58 3.14
CA ILE A 48 10.44 -3.95 3.00
C ILE A 48 11.93 -4.00 3.33
N MET A 49 12.74 -3.07 2.80
CA MET A 49 14.16 -2.99 3.13
C MET A 49 14.38 -2.71 4.62
N PHE A 50 13.62 -1.77 5.21
CA PHE A 50 13.69 -1.47 6.63
C PHE A 50 13.38 -2.71 7.50
N ASP A 51 12.34 -3.46 7.16
CA ASP A 51 11.98 -4.67 7.88
C ASP A 51 13.07 -5.76 7.77
N ALA A 52 13.66 -5.91 6.57
CA ALA A 52 14.70 -6.90 6.32
C ALA A 52 15.99 -6.65 7.12
N TYR A 53 16.47 -5.41 7.15
CA TYR A 53 17.75 -5.07 7.79
C TYR A 53 17.63 -4.69 9.26
N ILE A 54 16.56 -3.99 9.63
CA ILE A 54 16.37 -3.45 11.00
C ILE A 54 15.27 -4.25 11.71
N GLY A 55 14.08 -4.30 11.12
CA GLY A 55 12.93 -5.03 11.67
C GLY A 55 12.38 -4.41 12.95
N VAL A 56 11.08 -4.07 12.95
CA VAL A 56 10.42 -3.50 14.14
C VAL A 56 10.46 -4.48 15.30
N THR A 57 10.09 -5.74 15.05
CA THR A 57 10.07 -6.81 16.05
C THR A 57 11.46 -7.06 16.63
N LYS A 58 12.48 -7.23 15.78
CA LYS A 58 13.88 -7.47 16.22
C LYS A 58 14.41 -6.34 17.11
N SER A 59 14.03 -5.10 16.80
CA SER A 59 14.52 -3.90 17.50
C SER A 59 13.84 -3.65 18.85
N LEU A 60 12.58 -4.09 18.98
CA LEU A 60 11.70 -3.75 20.10
C LEU A 60 11.36 -4.93 21.01
N GLN A 61 11.67 -6.17 20.59
CA GLN A 61 11.45 -7.37 21.40
C GLN A 61 12.17 -7.25 22.75
N GLY A 62 11.43 -7.45 23.83
CA GLY A 62 11.94 -7.35 25.22
C GLY A 62 11.98 -5.92 25.80
N LYS A 63 11.70 -4.87 25.02
CA LYS A 63 11.67 -3.47 25.50
C LYS A 63 10.27 -2.89 25.65
N VAL A 64 9.32 -3.38 24.85
CA VAL A 64 7.93 -2.92 24.85
C VAL A 64 6.97 -4.11 24.82
N PRO A 65 5.71 -3.95 25.28
CA PRO A 65 4.69 -4.98 25.18
C PRO A 65 4.47 -5.48 23.75
N GLU A 66 4.20 -6.78 23.61
CA GLU A 66 4.01 -7.47 22.33
C GLU A 66 2.98 -6.81 21.42
N ILE A 67 1.85 -6.39 22.00
CA ILE A 67 0.77 -5.73 21.27
C ILE A 67 1.22 -4.48 20.50
N ILE A 68 2.29 -3.82 20.95
CA ILE A 68 2.78 -2.59 20.33
C ILE A 68 3.42 -2.88 18.97
N TYR A 69 4.38 -3.81 18.90
CA TYR A 69 5.06 -4.09 17.64
C TYR A 69 4.26 -4.98 16.70
N GLU A 70 3.36 -5.82 17.22
CA GLU A 70 2.56 -6.71 16.38
C GLU A 70 1.34 -6.04 15.74
N LYS A 71 0.71 -5.09 16.45
CA LYS A 71 -0.58 -4.53 16.03
C LYS A 71 -0.55 -3.01 15.92
N VAL A 72 -0.08 -2.33 16.96
CA VAL A 72 -0.17 -0.86 17.03
C VAL A 72 0.72 -0.20 15.98
N ILE A 73 1.99 -0.59 15.90
CA ILE A 73 2.93 -0.01 14.94
C ILE A 73 2.47 -0.23 13.50
N PRO A 74 2.13 -1.45 13.05
CA PRO A 74 1.61 -1.66 11.70
C PRO A 74 0.38 -0.80 11.37
N VAL A 75 -0.59 -0.71 12.30
CA VAL A 75 -1.80 0.10 12.09
C VAL A 75 -1.48 1.58 11.97
N ILE A 76 -0.62 2.10 12.85
CA ILE A 76 -0.20 3.51 12.79
C ILE A 76 0.53 3.78 11.48
N VAL A 77 1.43 2.88 11.06
CA VAL A 77 2.18 3.00 9.80
C VAL A 77 1.24 3.04 8.59
N MET A 78 0.24 2.16 8.53
CA MET A 78 -0.77 2.16 7.46
C MET A 78 -1.52 3.49 7.37
N ILE A 79 -1.98 4.01 8.51
CA ILE A 79 -2.70 5.29 8.57
C ILE A 79 -1.76 6.44 8.20
N ALA A 80 -0.53 6.46 8.74
CA ALA A 80 0.43 7.52 8.51
C ALA A 80 0.77 7.67 7.03
N PHE A 81 1.11 6.58 6.32
CA PHE A 81 1.44 6.66 4.90
C PHE A 81 0.24 7.02 4.03
N SER A 82 -0.97 6.56 4.40
CA SER A 82 -2.20 6.98 3.72
C SER A 82 -2.42 8.49 3.87
N LEU A 83 -2.25 9.04 5.07
CA LEU A 83 -2.38 10.47 5.32
C LEU A 83 -1.26 11.28 4.64
N ILE A 84 -0.02 10.77 4.63
CA ILE A 84 1.11 11.40 3.93
C ILE A 84 0.80 11.51 2.43
N LEU A 85 0.28 10.46 1.80
CA LEU A 85 -0.13 10.51 0.40
C LEU A 85 -1.19 11.59 0.18
N VAL A 86 -2.24 11.65 1.02
CA VAL A 86 -3.27 12.70 0.95
C VAL A 86 -2.65 14.10 1.07
N VAL A 87 -1.80 14.31 2.07
CA VAL A 87 -1.17 15.61 2.34
C VAL A 87 -0.24 16.02 1.18
N LEU A 88 0.55 15.09 0.64
CA LEU A 88 1.43 15.35 -0.50
C LEU A 88 0.62 15.71 -1.74
N LEU A 89 -0.44 14.96 -2.05
CA LEU A 89 -1.32 15.27 -3.17
C LEU A 89 -1.96 16.64 -2.99
N GLN A 90 -2.46 16.96 -1.79
CA GLN A 90 -3.04 18.26 -1.47
C GLN A 90 -2.04 19.41 -1.63
N ARG A 91 -0.81 19.23 -1.15
CA ARG A 91 0.22 20.28 -1.18
C ARG A 91 0.76 20.52 -2.58
N ILE A 92 0.93 19.47 -3.39
CA ILE A 92 1.56 19.55 -4.71
C ILE A 92 0.54 19.88 -5.80
N TYR A 93 -0.63 19.24 -5.79
CA TYR A 93 -1.57 19.29 -6.92
C TYR A 93 -2.92 19.96 -6.62
N ARG A 94 -3.25 20.24 -5.34
CA ARG A 94 -4.56 20.76 -4.91
C ARG A 94 -5.73 20.05 -5.65
N PRO A 95 -5.87 18.73 -5.48
CA PRO A 95 -6.82 17.91 -6.24
C PRO A 95 -8.26 18.23 -5.83
N THR A 96 -9.17 18.04 -6.79
CA THR A 96 -10.60 17.91 -6.47
C THR A 96 -10.85 16.61 -5.70
N ARG A 97 -12.02 16.48 -5.06
CA ARG A 97 -12.39 15.26 -4.31
C ARG A 97 -12.24 13.98 -5.14
N ARG A 98 -12.57 14.04 -6.43
CA ARG A 98 -12.49 12.90 -7.36
C ARG A 98 -11.06 12.52 -7.68
N GLU A 99 -10.21 13.51 -7.98
CA GLU A 99 -8.80 13.28 -8.24
C GLU A 99 -8.08 12.72 -7.00
N LEU A 100 -8.49 13.14 -5.79
CA LEU A 100 -8.00 12.57 -4.54
C LEU A 100 -8.41 11.10 -4.38
N ILE A 101 -9.68 10.76 -4.61
CA ILE A 101 -10.17 9.37 -4.55
C ILE A 101 -9.43 8.50 -5.57
N ILE A 102 -9.22 8.99 -6.79
CA ILE A 102 -8.44 8.29 -7.82
C ILE A 102 -7.00 8.06 -7.35
N GLY A 103 -6.33 9.07 -6.78
CA GLY A 103 -4.97 8.92 -6.26
C GLY A 103 -4.85 7.87 -5.14
N LEU A 104 -5.78 7.89 -4.19
CA LEU A 104 -5.86 6.89 -3.12
C LEU A 104 -6.13 5.48 -3.66
N PHE A 105 -7.07 5.36 -4.59
CA PHE A 105 -7.36 4.08 -5.26
C PHE A 105 -6.14 3.56 -6.02
N THR A 106 -5.44 4.43 -6.75
CA THR A 106 -4.18 4.06 -7.42
C THR A 106 -3.12 3.58 -6.44
N GLY A 107 -2.95 4.26 -5.29
CA GLY A 107 -2.04 3.80 -4.25
C GLY A 107 -2.39 2.40 -3.75
N PHE A 108 -3.66 2.16 -3.41
CA PHE A 108 -4.13 0.83 -2.99
C PHE A 108 -3.88 -0.27 -4.05
N VAL A 109 -4.16 0.01 -5.32
CA VAL A 109 -3.92 -0.94 -6.42
C VAL A 109 -2.42 -1.19 -6.60
N ALA A 110 -1.60 -0.13 -6.54
CA ALA A 110 -0.14 -0.26 -6.63
C ALA A 110 0.41 -1.14 -5.49
N THR A 111 -0.04 -0.90 -4.25
CA THR A 111 0.25 -1.73 -3.07
C THR A 111 -0.07 -3.20 -3.32
N TYR A 112 -1.30 -3.50 -3.78
CA TYR A 112 -1.73 -4.86 -4.03
C TYR A 112 -0.79 -5.58 -5.01
N PHE A 113 -0.50 -4.96 -6.16
CA PHE A 113 0.36 -5.57 -7.17
C PHE A 113 1.81 -5.69 -6.68
N PHE A 114 2.35 -4.63 -6.07
CA PHE A 114 3.74 -4.60 -5.64
C PHE A 114 4.00 -5.62 -4.52
N LEU A 115 3.16 -5.66 -3.49
CA LEU A 115 3.26 -6.67 -2.42
C LEU A 115 3.01 -8.09 -2.94
N THR A 116 2.17 -8.27 -3.97
CA THR A 116 2.00 -9.58 -4.61
C THR A 116 3.27 -10.03 -5.32
N ILE A 117 3.90 -9.13 -6.10
CA ILE A 117 5.19 -9.40 -6.77
C ILE A 117 6.25 -9.70 -5.72
N MET A 118 6.41 -8.82 -4.72
CA MET A 118 7.41 -9.01 -3.66
C MET A 118 7.17 -10.29 -2.86
N GLY A 119 5.91 -10.56 -2.52
CA GLY A 119 5.51 -11.78 -1.82
C GLY A 119 5.68 -13.05 -2.64
N THR A 120 5.58 -12.99 -3.96
CA THR A 120 5.75 -14.17 -4.82
C THR A 120 7.22 -14.45 -5.12
N PHE A 121 8.01 -13.42 -5.38
CA PHE A 121 9.39 -13.58 -5.88
C PHE A 121 10.46 -13.54 -4.79
N PHE A 122 10.20 -12.88 -3.65
CA PHE A 122 11.23 -12.63 -2.62
C PHE A 122 10.93 -13.30 -1.27
N ARG A 123 9.95 -14.22 -1.22
CA ARG A 123 9.72 -15.05 -0.03
C ARG A 123 10.65 -16.27 -0.06
N GLY A 124 11.55 -16.37 0.92
CA GLY A 124 12.50 -17.47 1.09
C GLY A 124 12.41 -18.18 2.45
N TYR A 125 12.99 -19.38 2.55
CA TYR A 125 13.11 -20.12 3.82
C TYR A 125 14.00 -19.34 4.80
N GLY A 126 13.48 -19.00 5.98
CA GLY A 126 14.21 -18.26 7.03
C GLY A 126 13.96 -16.74 7.10
N MET A 127 12.98 -16.19 6.36
CA MET A 127 12.67 -14.74 6.33
C MET A 127 13.79 -13.85 5.78
N ALA A 128 14.78 -14.42 5.08
CA ALA A 128 15.75 -13.65 4.32
C ALA A 128 15.15 -13.25 2.96
N LEU A 129 15.39 -12.01 2.52
CA LEU A 129 15.11 -11.59 1.14
C LEU A 129 16.05 -12.34 0.20
N GLN A 130 15.55 -13.42 -0.36
CA GLN A 130 16.25 -14.24 -1.33
C GLN A 130 15.34 -14.35 -2.56
N LEU A 131 15.92 -14.11 -3.73
CA LEU A 131 15.20 -14.23 -4.99
C LEU A 131 14.99 -15.73 -5.26
N TYR A 132 13.77 -16.20 -5.07
CA TYR A 132 13.39 -17.58 -5.37
C TYR A 132 12.38 -17.60 -6.51
N TRP A 133 12.60 -18.46 -7.49
CA TRP A 133 11.66 -18.67 -8.58
C TRP A 133 10.60 -19.71 -8.17
N PRO A 134 9.31 -19.51 -8.50
CA PRO A 134 8.20 -20.36 -8.04
C PRO A 134 8.31 -21.85 -8.37
N TRP A 135 9.17 -22.23 -9.31
CA TRP A 135 9.36 -23.60 -9.78
C TRP A 135 10.70 -24.22 -9.36
N VAL A 136 11.45 -23.56 -8.47
CA VAL A 136 12.69 -24.10 -7.93
C VAL A 136 12.36 -24.98 -6.72
N ASP A 137 12.78 -26.25 -6.79
CA ASP A 137 12.48 -27.25 -5.78
C ASP A 137 13.30 -27.01 -4.50
N LEU A 138 12.60 -26.70 -3.40
CA LEU A 138 13.17 -26.15 -2.16
C LEU A 138 14.05 -27.15 -1.39
N GLN A 139 14.03 -28.44 -1.76
CA GLN A 139 14.90 -29.47 -1.18
C GLN A 139 16.35 -29.40 -1.68
N HIS A 140 16.60 -28.88 -2.89
CA HIS A 140 17.94 -28.88 -3.47
C HIS A 140 18.80 -27.68 -3.02
N ALA A 141 18.18 -26.59 -2.58
CA ALA A 141 18.88 -25.39 -2.10
C ALA A 141 19.30 -25.47 -0.61
N ALA A 142 18.82 -26.46 0.15
CA ALA A 142 19.13 -26.63 1.57
C ALA A 142 20.45 -27.40 1.82
N HIS A 143 21.09 -27.91 0.78
CA HIS A 143 22.31 -28.72 0.85
C HIS A 143 23.58 -27.99 0.40
N HIS A 144 23.53 -26.67 0.18
CA HIS A 144 24.68 -25.84 -0.21
C HIS A 144 24.78 -24.58 0.63
#